data_AF-A0AAV4SVD2-F1
#
_entry.id   AF-A0AAV4SVD2-F1
#
_cell.length_a   1.000
_cell.length_b   1.000
_cell.length_c   1.000
_cell.angle_alpha   90.00
_cell.angle_beta   90.00
_cell.angle_gamma   90.00
#
_symmetry.space_group_name_H-M   'P 1'
#
loop_
_entity.id
_entity.type
_entity.pdbx_description
1 polymer ?
#
loop_
_entity_poly.entity_id
_entity_poly.type
_entity_poly.pdbx_seq_one_letter_code
_entity_poly.pdbx_strand_id
1 'polypeptide(L)'
;MRTLTLDSKDAEKSEDFKTVFRIPFKARKIALKYMSLWNSWFNIHEKFNNNVIKYTDLGVEHSITIPNGNYMISELNEEIEDHFNGKSPIIFDVHQATSRFIIKLDKGFAIDFEGGNLHEILGFESKVYDQPKQRGKYIADISKGIDDIFIHCDLITSLYNEGTSDILYLFSPLNPPGSMIVINEINPLFEEVNRNDYIDSVRMYITDQDDNIIDLNHQRVIYKLVLD
;
A
#
# COMPACT_ATOMS: atom_id res chain seq x y z
N MET A 1 -2.01 -33.08 9.64
CA MET A 1 -1.82 -31.86 8.84
C MET A 1 -0.36 -31.44 8.90
N ARG A 2 0.26 -31.26 7.75
CA ARG A 2 1.65 -30.81 7.61
C ARG A 2 1.66 -29.30 7.44
N THR A 3 2.64 -28.60 8.00
CA THR A 3 2.81 -27.16 7.78
C THR A 3 3.99 -26.90 6.85
N LEU A 4 3.82 -25.94 5.95
CA LEU A 4 4.84 -25.41 5.06
C LEU A 4 5.08 -23.95 5.40
N THR A 5 6.35 -23.56 5.63
CA THR A 5 6.72 -22.15 5.83
C THR A 5 7.41 -21.63 4.59
N LEU A 6 6.89 -20.55 4.03
CA LEU A 6 7.46 -19.82 2.91
C LEU A 6 7.95 -18.47 3.43
N ASP A 7 9.11 -18.05 2.98
CA ASP A 7 9.85 -16.95 3.58
C ASP A 7 10.62 -16.20 2.50
N SER A 8 10.34 -14.91 2.34
CA SER A 8 10.90 -14.10 1.26
C SER A 8 12.33 -13.63 1.51
N LYS A 9 12.96 -14.00 2.63
CA LYS A 9 14.29 -13.49 3.04
C LYS A 9 15.39 -13.54 1.97
N ASP A 10 15.34 -14.51 1.06
CA ASP A 10 16.34 -14.74 0.01
C ASP A 10 15.77 -14.40 -1.39
N ALA A 11 14.56 -13.83 -1.45
CA ALA A 11 13.92 -13.44 -2.70
C ALA A 11 14.37 -12.04 -3.14
N GLU A 12 14.46 -11.83 -4.45
CA GLU A 12 14.72 -10.51 -5.03
C GLU A 12 13.55 -9.53 -4.76
N LYS A 13 12.33 -10.07 -4.83
CA LYS A 13 11.07 -9.38 -4.56
C LYS A 13 10.32 -10.14 -3.48
N SER A 14 9.92 -9.46 -2.43
CA SER A 14 9.24 -10.11 -1.30
C SER A 14 7.75 -10.30 -1.54
N GLU A 15 7.18 -9.42 -2.36
CA GLU A 15 5.80 -9.36 -2.77
C GLU A 15 5.42 -10.36 -3.86
N ASP A 16 6.40 -10.97 -4.52
CA ASP A 16 6.21 -11.96 -5.57
C ASP A 16 7.43 -12.87 -5.64
N PHE A 17 7.33 -14.06 -5.03
CA PHE A 17 8.44 -15.01 -5.02
C PHE A 17 7.99 -16.45 -5.15
N LYS A 18 8.91 -17.26 -5.69
CA LYS A 18 8.76 -18.70 -5.88
C LYS A 18 9.73 -19.45 -4.98
N THR A 19 9.20 -20.32 -4.13
CA THR A 19 9.99 -21.28 -3.36
C THR A 19 10.07 -22.60 -4.12
N VAL A 20 11.28 -23.14 -4.32
CA VAL A 20 11.52 -24.44 -4.96
C VAL A 20 11.97 -25.44 -3.90
N PHE A 21 11.35 -26.62 -3.89
CA PHE A 21 11.58 -27.69 -2.92
C PHE A 21 12.46 -28.78 -3.50
N ARG A 22 13.52 -29.12 -2.77
CA ARG A 22 14.39 -30.26 -3.13
C ARG A 22 13.67 -31.61 -3.03
N ILE A 23 12.70 -31.70 -2.13
CA ILE A 23 11.88 -32.89 -1.94
C ILE A 23 10.44 -32.50 -2.29
N PRO A 24 9.95 -32.88 -3.48
CA PRO A 24 8.57 -32.62 -3.86
C PRO A 24 7.58 -33.27 -2.90
N PHE A 25 6.39 -32.70 -2.78
CA PHE A 25 5.34 -33.20 -1.89
C PHE A 25 4.00 -33.30 -2.61
N LYS A 26 3.02 -33.96 -1.97
CA LYS A 26 1.63 -33.94 -2.41
C LYS A 26 0.79 -33.26 -1.34
N ALA A 27 -0.17 -32.48 -1.80
CA ALA A 27 -1.24 -31.90 -1.00
C ALA A 27 -2.49 -31.90 -1.88
N ARG A 28 -3.63 -32.24 -1.30
CA ARG A 28 -4.95 -32.10 -1.93
C ARG A 28 -5.56 -30.75 -1.59
N LYS A 29 -5.33 -30.27 -0.37
CA LYS A 29 -5.83 -28.98 0.08
C LYS A 29 -4.74 -28.16 0.74
N ILE A 30 -4.89 -26.85 0.66
CA ILE A 30 -4.00 -25.89 1.28
C ILE A 30 -4.79 -24.75 1.90
N ALA A 31 -4.29 -24.23 3.02
CA ALA A 31 -4.90 -23.12 3.72
C ALA A 31 -3.84 -22.18 4.29
N LEU A 32 -4.09 -20.87 4.30
CA LEU A 32 -3.25 -19.91 5.01
C LEU A 32 -3.54 -20.00 6.51
N LYS A 33 -2.53 -20.37 7.32
CA LYS A 33 -2.64 -20.39 8.79
C LYS A 33 -2.07 -19.15 9.43
N TYR A 34 -0.97 -18.65 8.88
CA TYR A 34 -0.27 -17.49 9.42
C TYR A 34 0.37 -16.70 8.29
N MET A 35 0.37 -15.38 8.44
CA MET A 35 1.16 -14.47 7.61
C MET A 35 1.74 -13.36 8.46
N SER A 36 2.93 -12.88 8.10
CA SER A 36 3.46 -11.61 8.57
C SER A 36 4.08 -10.83 7.43
N LEU A 37 3.74 -9.55 7.32
CA LEU A 37 4.35 -8.58 6.41
C LEU A 37 4.36 -7.19 7.04
N TRP A 38 5.19 -6.28 6.54
CA TRP A 38 5.19 -4.88 6.98
C TRP A 38 4.29 -4.04 6.08
N ASN A 39 3.44 -3.19 6.67
CA ASN A 39 2.75 -2.12 5.94
C ASN A 39 3.80 -1.10 5.47
N SER A 40 4.35 -1.35 4.30
CA SER A 40 5.58 -0.72 3.82
C SER A 40 5.45 -0.11 2.45
N TRP A 41 4.36 -0.36 1.71
CA TRP A 41 4.11 0.26 0.40
C TRP A 41 3.96 1.76 0.54
N PHE A 42 4.48 2.52 -0.43
CA PHE A 42 4.50 3.98 -0.39
C PHE A 42 3.28 4.59 -1.09
N ASN A 43 2.75 5.67 -0.53
CA ASN A 43 1.76 6.53 -1.18
C ASN A 43 2.40 7.82 -1.72
N ILE A 44 3.54 8.25 -1.18
CA ILE A 44 4.37 9.36 -1.66
C ILE A 44 5.69 8.81 -2.18
N HIS A 45 6.03 9.09 -3.43
CA HIS A 45 7.29 8.67 -4.03
C HIS A 45 7.60 9.48 -5.30
N GLU A 46 8.89 9.73 -5.58
CA GLU A 46 9.32 10.29 -6.87
C GLU A 46 8.75 9.54 -8.09
N LYS A 47 8.60 8.20 -8.02
CA LYS A 47 8.09 7.37 -9.13
C LYS A 47 6.64 7.69 -9.48
N PHE A 48 5.90 8.29 -8.55
CA PHE A 48 4.52 8.74 -8.75
C PHE A 48 4.45 10.23 -9.12
N ASN A 49 5.58 10.94 -9.15
CA ASN A 49 5.65 12.38 -9.33
C ASN A 49 4.75 13.15 -8.34
N ASN A 50 4.61 12.65 -7.12
CA ASN A 50 3.72 13.22 -6.09
C ASN A 50 4.45 13.61 -4.80
N ASN A 51 5.78 13.61 -4.81
CA ASN A 51 6.60 13.89 -3.64
C ASN A 51 7.16 15.32 -3.60
N VAL A 52 6.65 16.22 -4.45
CA VAL A 52 7.07 17.63 -4.48
C VAL A 52 5.87 18.53 -4.27
N ILE A 53 5.96 19.41 -3.28
CA ILE A 53 5.03 20.53 -3.09
C ILE A 53 5.69 21.77 -3.67
N LYS A 54 5.16 22.29 -4.78
CA LYS A 54 5.52 23.62 -5.27
C LYS A 54 4.67 24.66 -4.57
N TYR A 55 5.29 25.76 -4.14
CA TYR A 55 4.58 26.86 -3.51
C TYR A 55 5.22 28.19 -3.87
N THR A 56 4.47 29.27 -3.65
CA THR A 56 4.94 30.63 -3.81
C THR A 56 4.86 31.34 -2.47
N ASP A 57 5.88 32.10 -2.10
CA ASP A 57 5.89 33.02 -0.95
C ASP A 57 6.09 34.45 -1.46
N LEU A 58 5.07 35.29 -1.33
CA LEU A 58 5.09 36.70 -1.78
C LEU A 58 5.51 36.87 -3.26
N GLY A 59 5.13 35.91 -4.11
CA GLY A 59 5.44 35.90 -5.54
C GLY A 59 6.75 35.20 -5.92
N VAL A 60 7.52 34.68 -4.95
CA VAL A 60 8.75 33.91 -5.20
C VAL A 60 8.45 32.42 -5.15
N GLU A 61 8.86 31.68 -6.18
CA GLU A 61 8.63 30.23 -6.27
C GLU A 61 9.62 29.44 -5.41
N HIS A 62 9.10 28.39 -4.79
CA HIS A 62 9.81 27.47 -3.91
C HIS A 62 9.26 26.04 -4.08
N SER A 63 10.01 25.07 -3.54
CA SER A 63 9.58 23.68 -3.53
C SER A 63 10.01 22.97 -2.24
N ILE A 64 9.18 22.06 -1.77
CA ILE A 64 9.45 21.09 -0.71
C ILE A 64 9.50 19.72 -1.36
N THR A 65 10.58 18.95 -1.14
CA THR A 65 10.65 17.56 -1.57
C THR A 65 10.41 16.67 -0.37
N ILE A 66 9.31 15.94 -0.38
CA ILE A 66 8.93 14.96 0.62
C ILE A 66 9.72 13.66 0.32
N PRO A 67 10.34 13.03 1.33
CA PRO A 67 10.96 11.72 1.17
C PRO A 67 9.96 10.66 0.68
N ASN A 68 10.48 9.57 0.09
CA ASN A 68 9.63 8.45 -0.30
C ASN A 68 9.11 7.74 0.96
N GLY A 69 7.81 7.46 1.02
CA GLY A 69 7.21 6.90 2.23
C GLY A 69 5.70 6.67 2.12
N ASN A 70 5.15 6.16 3.22
CA ASN A 70 3.72 6.00 3.41
C ASN A 70 3.26 6.98 4.49
N TYR A 71 2.61 8.04 4.05
CA TYR A 71 2.28 9.20 4.87
C TYR A 71 0.80 9.27 5.16
N MET A 72 0.44 9.49 6.42
CA MET A 72 -0.84 10.11 6.75
C MET A 72 -0.67 11.63 6.75
N ILE A 73 -1.78 12.33 7.01
CA ILE A 73 -1.84 13.79 6.99
C ILE A 73 -0.94 14.41 8.06
N SER A 74 -0.84 13.75 9.22
CA SER A 74 0.07 14.16 10.30
C SER A 74 1.50 14.22 9.79
N GLU A 75 1.99 13.13 9.20
CA GLU A 75 3.37 13.07 8.73
C GLU A 75 3.62 14.01 7.55
N LEU A 76 2.63 14.22 6.65
CA LEU A 76 2.76 15.24 5.59
C LEU A 76 2.93 16.66 6.17
N ASN A 77 2.17 17.00 7.22
CA ASN A 77 2.32 18.30 7.87
C ASN A 77 3.64 18.42 8.62
N GLU A 78 4.11 17.35 9.26
CA GLU A 78 5.42 17.31 9.93
C GLU A 78 6.56 17.62 8.94
N GLU A 79 6.56 17.00 7.76
CA GLU A 79 7.58 17.27 6.72
C GLU A 79 7.57 18.73 6.25
N ILE A 80 6.39 19.35 6.18
CA ILE A 80 6.26 20.77 5.82
C ILE A 80 6.74 21.66 6.97
N GLU A 81 6.37 21.35 8.22
CA GLU A 81 6.84 22.08 9.41
C GLU A 81 8.36 22.02 9.54
N ASP A 82 8.97 20.85 9.29
CA ASP A 82 10.42 20.66 9.30
C ASP A 82 11.10 21.52 8.23
N HIS A 83 10.55 21.60 7.01
CA HIS A 83 11.06 22.48 5.96
C HIS A 83 11.06 23.96 6.38
N PHE A 84 10.06 24.41 7.13
CA PHE A 84 9.97 25.78 7.64
C PHE A 84 10.67 25.99 9.00
N ASN A 85 11.31 24.96 9.57
CA ASN A 85 11.90 24.96 10.91
C ASN A 85 10.89 25.39 12.01
N GLY A 86 9.66 24.91 11.93
CA GLY A 86 8.60 25.16 12.91
C GLY A 86 7.25 25.47 12.27
N LYS A 87 6.62 26.57 12.68
CA LYS A 87 5.25 26.90 12.25
C LYS A 87 5.16 27.00 10.72
N SER A 88 4.43 26.08 10.11
CA SER A 88 4.21 26.08 8.67
C SER A 88 3.14 27.11 8.23
N PRO A 89 3.38 27.87 7.14
CA PRO A 89 2.38 28.67 6.45
C PRO A 89 1.43 27.85 5.57
N ILE A 90 1.72 26.56 5.37
CA ILE A 90 0.94 25.61 4.56
C ILE A 90 0.50 24.45 5.44
N ILE A 91 -0.79 24.25 5.60
CA ILE A 91 -1.34 23.15 6.42
C ILE A 91 -2.37 22.38 5.63
N PHE A 92 -2.22 21.05 5.61
CA PHE A 92 -3.25 20.13 5.16
C PHE A 92 -4.15 19.71 6.32
N ASP A 93 -5.45 19.69 6.09
CA ASP A 93 -6.47 19.27 7.05
C ASP A 93 -7.54 18.45 6.31
N VAL A 94 -8.42 17.76 7.03
CA VAL A 94 -9.53 17.01 6.42
C VAL A 94 -10.86 17.42 7.00
N HIS A 95 -11.80 17.69 6.11
CA HIS A 95 -13.19 17.77 6.47
C HIS A 95 -13.79 16.36 6.51
N GLN A 96 -13.78 15.76 7.69
CA GLN A 96 -14.20 14.37 7.93
C GLN A 96 -15.58 14.03 7.36
N ALA A 97 -16.57 14.90 7.55
CA ALA A 97 -17.93 14.66 7.06
C ALA A 97 -18.06 14.57 5.53
N THR A 98 -17.06 15.03 4.79
CA THR A 98 -17.04 14.92 3.32
C THR A 98 -15.86 14.12 2.79
N SER A 99 -14.97 13.63 3.66
CA SER A 99 -13.71 12.96 3.28
C SER A 99 -12.88 13.76 2.26
N ARG A 100 -12.81 15.08 2.44
CA ARG A 100 -12.11 16.00 1.53
C ARG A 100 -11.02 16.73 2.26
N PHE A 101 -9.84 16.81 1.66
CA PHE A 101 -8.76 17.62 2.19
C PHE A 101 -9.08 19.12 2.08
N ILE A 102 -8.43 19.86 2.95
CA ILE A 102 -8.45 21.31 3.04
C ILE A 102 -6.99 21.76 3.04
N ILE A 103 -6.68 22.72 2.17
CA ILE A 103 -5.46 23.52 2.25
C ILE A 103 -5.78 24.75 3.10
N LYS A 104 -4.90 25.07 4.04
CA LYS A 104 -4.89 26.36 4.75
C LYS A 104 -3.56 27.05 4.46
N LEU A 105 -3.64 28.33 4.10
CA LEU A 105 -2.49 29.14 3.71
C LEU A 105 -2.41 30.42 4.54
N ASP A 106 -1.21 30.77 4.98
CA ASP A 106 -0.90 32.11 5.46
C ASP A 106 -0.94 33.12 4.29
N LYS A 107 -1.13 34.40 4.61
CA LYS A 107 -1.27 35.45 3.59
C LYS A 107 0.01 35.57 2.75
N GLY A 108 -0.14 35.59 1.44
CA GLY A 108 0.97 35.70 0.50
C GLY A 108 1.52 34.36 0.01
N PHE A 109 1.00 33.25 0.56
CA PHE A 109 1.32 31.91 0.09
C PHE A 109 0.34 31.41 -0.96
N ALA A 110 0.85 30.62 -1.89
CA ALA A 110 0.06 29.83 -2.83
C ALA A 110 0.71 28.44 -3.00
N ILE A 111 -0.09 27.40 -3.24
CA ILE A 111 0.39 26.06 -3.64
C ILE A 111 0.11 25.86 -5.12
N ASP A 112 1.10 25.34 -5.84
CA ASP A 112 0.99 24.98 -7.25
C ASP A 112 0.90 23.46 -7.41
N PHE A 113 -0.23 22.99 -7.94
CA PHE A 113 -0.49 21.59 -8.27
C PHE A 113 -0.46 21.28 -9.78
N GLU A 114 -0.03 22.23 -10.62
CA GLU A 114 0.09 22.03 -12.07
C GLU A 114 1.31 21.19 -12.45
N GLY A 115 2.34 21.14 -11.59
CA GLY A 115 3.61 20.48 -11.87
C GLY A 115 3.76 19.02 -11.41
N GLY A 116 2.76 18.43 -10.73
CA GLY A 116 2.87 17.08 -10.15
C GLY A 116 1.55 16.46 -9.73
N ASN A 117 1.60 15.21 -9.28
CA ASN A 117 0.43 14.35 -9.06
C ASN A 117 -0.03 14.28 -7.60
N LEU A 118 0.55 15.09 -6.71
CA LEU A 118 0.13 15.15 -5.30
C LEU A 118 -1.35 15.55 -5.16
N HIS A 119 -1.84 16.39 -6.07
CA HIS A 119 -3.24 16.82 -6.08
C HIS A 119 -4.23 15.65 -6.25
N GLU A 120 -3.83 14.57 -6.92
CA GLU A 120 -4.69 13.41 -7.17
C GLU A 120 -5.03 12.70 -5.85
N ILE A 121 -4.02 12.35 -5.05
CA ILE A 121 -4.21 11.65 -3.77
C ILE A 121 -4.87 12.56 -2.72
N LEU A 122 -4.67 13.88 -2.82
CA LEU A 122 -5.29 14.85 -1.92
C LEU A 122 -6.72 15.27 -2.39
N GLY A 123 -7.16 14.84 -3.57
CA GLY A 123 -8.49 15.15 -4.11
C GLY A 123 -8.67 16.61 -4.59
N PHE A 124 -7.60 17.28 -5.00
CA PHE A 124 -7.63 18.61 -5.61
C PHE A 124 -7.65 18.54 -7.14
N GLU A 125 -7.92 19.66 -7.78
CA GLU A 125 -7.70 19.80 -9.22
C GLU A 125 -6.26 20.26 -9.46
N SER A 126 -5.69 19.96 -10.62
CA SER A 126 -4.40 20.50 -11.04
C SER A 126 -4.54 21.99 -11.38
N LYS A 127 -4.20 22.86 -10.41
CA LYS A 127 -4.19 24.34 -10.54
C LYS A 127 -3.47 24.97 -9.35
N VAL A 128 -3.30 26.30 -9.39
CA VAL A 128 -2.80 27.08 -8.27
C VAL A 128 -3.91 27.38 -7.24
N TYR A 129 -3.58 27.22 -5.96
CA TYR A 129 -4.43 27.49 -4.80
C TYR A 129 -3.80 28.62 -3.96
N ASP A 130 -4.46 29.77 -3.90
CA ASP A 130 -3.93 31.02 -3.30
C ASP A 130 -4.86 31.64 -2.24
N GLN A 131 -5.96 30.96 -1.89
CA GLN A 131 -6.91 31.46 -0.89
C GLN A 131 -6.59 30.90 0.50
N PRO A 132 -6.90 31.63 1.59
CA PRO A 132 -6.51 31.23 2.96
C PRO A 132 -7.03 29.84 3.39
N LYS A 133 -8.14 29.39 2.79
CA LYS A 133 -8.71 28.07 3.04
C LYS A 133 -9.44 27.57 1.80
N GLN A 134 -9.04 26.43 1.27
CA GLN A 134 -9.65 25.82 0.08
C GLN A 134 -9.85 24.33 0.29
N ARG A 135 -10.99 23.80 -0.16
CA ARG A 135 -11.32 22.38 -0.06
C ARG A 135 -11.09 21.69 -1.40
N GLY A 136 -10.60 20.45 -1.34
CA GLY A 136 -10.52 19.56 -2.49
C GLY A 136 -11.88 19.37 -3.16
N LYS A 137 -11.87 19.15 -4.48
CA LYS A 137 -13.06 18.89 -5.26
C LYS A 137 -13.52 17.44 -5.11
N TYR A 138 -12.56 16.53 -5.06
CA TYR A 138 -12.75 15.08 -5.02
C TYR A 138 -12.52 14.53 -3.61
N ILE A 139 -13.05 13.33 -3.35
CA ILE A 139 -12.70 12.58 -2.15
C ILE A 139 -11.21 12.25 -2.26
N ALA A 140 -10.48 12.42 -1.16
CA ALA A 140 -9.06 12.12 -1.15
C ALA A 140 -8.81 10.61 -1.02
N ASP A 141 -7.76 10.16 -1.68
CA ASP A 141 -7.30 8.77 -1.71
C ASP A 141 -5.84 8.74 -1.25
N ILE A 142 -5.65 8.81 0.06
CA ILE A 142 -4.33 8.77 0.68
C ILE A 142 -3.74 7.35 0.68
N SER A 143 -4.58 6.31 0.56
CA SER A 143 -4.12 4.92 0.38
C SER A 143 -3.54 4.69 -1.02
N LYS A 144 -3.75 5.63 -1.95
CA LYS A 144 -3.32 5.58 -3.34
C LYS A 144 -3.90 4.34 -4.05
N GLY A 145 -5.15 4.02 -3.72
CA GLY A 145 -5.88 2.89 -4.27
C GLY A 145 -5.52 1.54 -3.65
N ILE A 146 -4.80 1.47 -2.53
CA ILE A 146 -4.55 0.19 -1.84
C ILE A 146 -5.53 0.07 -0.67
N ASP A 147 -6.72 -0.45 -0.96
CA ASP A 147 -7.80 -0.56 0.03
C ASP A 147 -7.92 -1.99 0.57
N ASP A 148 -7.72 -3.00 -0.28
CA ASP A 148 -7.69 -4.41 0.09
C ASP A 148 -6.41 -5.08 -0.39
N ILE A 149 -5.94 -6.08 0.37
CA ILE A 149 -4.73 -6.85 0.08
C ILE A 149 -5.12 -8.29 -0.22
N PHE A 150 -4.71 -8.75 -1.40
CA PHE A 150 -5.03 -10.06 -1.92
C PHE A 150 -3.76 -10.91 -1.89
N ILE A 151 -3.84 -12.07 -1.26
CA ILE A 151 -2.73 -13.01 -1.12
C ILE A 151 -2.95 -14.18 -2.07
N HIS A 152 -2.08 -14.31 -3.07
CA HIS A 152 -2.19 -15.29 -4.13
C HIS A 152 -1.28 -16.49 -3.90
N CYS A 153 -1.71 -17.66 -4.36
CA CYS A 153 -0.95 -18.91 -4.33
C CYS A 153 -1.22 -19.71 -5.61
N ASP A 154 -0.18 -19.95 -6.43
CA ASP A 154 -0.31 -20.61 -7.75
C ASP A 154 -0.78 -22.08 -7.70
N LEU A 155 -0.88 -22.65 -6.50
CA LEU A 155 -1.36 -24.02 -6.30
C LEU A 155 -2.87 -24.15 -6.26
N ILE A 156 -3.64 -23.07 -6.18
CA ILE A 156 -5.08 -23.16 -5.96
C ILE A 156 -5.88 -22.59 -7.11
N THR A 157 -7.16 -22.93 -7.10
CA THR A 157 -8.19 -22.27 -7.89
C THR A 157 -9.34 -21.97 -6.95
N SER A 158 -9.34 -20.75 -6.44
CA SER A 158 -10.26 -20.24 -5.43
C SER A 158 -11.66 -19.99 -5.98
N LEU A 159 -12.65 -20.26 -5.15
CA LEU A 159 -14.05 -19.93 -5.40
C LEU A 159 -14.39 -18.44 -5.21
N TYR A 160 -13.47 -17.60 -4.69
CA TYR A 160 -13.70 -16.16 -4.53
C TYR A 160 -14.10 -15.46 -5.83
N ASN A 161 -13.73 -16.00 -7.00
CA ASN A 161 -14.13 -15.49 -8.31
C ASN A 161 -14.53 -16.63 -9.27
N GLU A 162 -15.63 -17.32 -8.95
CA GLU A 162 -16.21 -18.41 -9.78
C GLU A 162 -15.25 -19.57 -10.11
N GLY A 163 -14.19 -19.80 -9.32
CA GLY A 163 -13.21 -20.84 -9.62
C GLY A 163 -12.21 -20.45 -10.71
N THR A 164 -11.85 -19.17 -10.82
CA THR A 164 -10.86 -18.69 -11.81
C THR A 164 -9.69 -17.92 -11.22
N SER A 165 -9.68 -17.72 -9.90
CA SER A 165 -8.65 -16.94 -9.20
C SER A 165 -7.74 -17.84 -8.37
N ASP A 166 -6.55 -17.38 -8.03
CA ASP A 166 -5.60 -18.03 -7.13
C ASP A 166 -5.45 -17.31 -5.78
N ILE A 167 -6.45 -16.49 -5.41
CA ILE A 167 -6.53 -15.80 -4.10
C ILE A 167 -6.74 -16.83 -2.97
N LEU A 168 -5.76 -16.94 -2.09
CA LEU A 168 -5.78 -17.78 -0.90
C LEU A 168 -6.35 -17.06 0.32
N TYR A 169 -6.20 -15.74 0.38
CA TYR A 169 -6.68 -14.92 1.48
C TYR A 169 -6.82 -13.46 1.04
N LEU A 170 -7.74 -12.71 1.65
CA LEU A 170 -7.90 -11.28 1.43
C LEU A 170 -8.22 -10.55 2.73
N PHE A 171 -7.79 -9.30 2.85
CA PHE A 171 -8.11 -8.43 4.00
C PHE A 171 -7.87 -6.95 3.68
N SER A 172 -8.59 -6.06 4.37
CA SER A 172 -8.31 -4.63 4.37
C SER A 172 -7.29 -4.28 5.47
N PRO A 173 -6.14 -3.65 5.17
CA PRO A 173 -5.14 -3.32 6.16
C PRO A 173 -5.63 -2.18 7.07
N LEU A 174 -5.79 -2.47 8.38
CA LEU A 174 -6.14 -1.46 9.40
C LEU A 174 -4.92 -0.93 10.17
N ASN A 175 -3.76 -1.50 9.88
CA ASN A 175 -2.50 -1.21 10.55
C ASN A 175 -1.92 0.11 10.03
N PRO A 176 -1.38 0.97 10.91
CA PRO A 176 -0.73 2.21 10.48
C PRO A 176 0.50 1.93 9.61
N PRO A 177 0.92 2.90 8.78
CA PRO A 177 2.18 2.84 8.05
C PRO A 177 3.36 2.43 8.92
N GLY A 178 4.27 1.61 8.37
CA GLY A 178 5.48 1.15 9.06
C GLY A 178 5.25 0.10 10.15
N SER A 179 4.02 -0.39 10.36
CA SER A 179 3.74 -1.43 11.35
C SER A 179 3.65 -2.83 10.73
N MET A 180 3.90 -3.86 11.56
CA MET A 180 3.78 -5.25 11.13
C MET A 180 2.31 -5.68 11.13
N ILE A 181 1.86 -6.20 9.99
CA ILE A 181 0.58 -6.87 9.81
C ILE A 181 0.79 -8.35 10.10
N VAL A 182 -0.03 -8.92 10.99
CA VAL A 182 0.01 -10.34 11.34
C VAL A 182 -1.37 -10.95 11.21
N ILE A 183 -1.46 -12.00 10.40
CA ILE A 183 -2.65 -12.84 10.29
C ILE A 183 -2.37 -14.15 10.98
N ASN A 184 -3.31 -14.61 11.81
CA ASN A 184 -3.22 -15.88 12.51
C ASN A 184 -4.61 -16.52 12.58
N GLU A 185 -4.91 -17.37 11.60
CA GLU A 185 -6.23 -17.96 11.45
C GLU A 185 -6.45 -19.11 12.43
N ILE A 186 -7.50 -19.05 13.23
CA ILE A 186 -7.84 -20.15 14.15
C ILE A 186 -8.38 -21.33 13.33
N ASN A 187 -9.30 -21.04 12.40
CA ASN A 187 -9.97 -22.00 11.52
C ASN A 187 -9.66 -21.65 10.06
N PRO A 188 -8.48 -22.03 9.54
CA PRO A 188 -8.06 -21.62 8.21
C PRO A 188 -8.94 -22.26 7.13
N LEU A 189 -9.33 -21.48 6.12
CA LEU A 189 -10.13 -21.94 4.99
C LEU A 189 -9.25 -22.75 4.02
N PHE A 190 -9.67 -23.98 3.73
CA PHE A 190 -8.94 -24.87 2.83
C PHE A 190 -9.45 -24.74 1.41
N GLU A 191 -8.53 -24.48 0.50
CA GLU A 191 -8.73 -24.48 -0.95
C GLU A 191 -8.19 -25.77 -1.56
N GLU A 192 -8.85 -26.25 -2.62
CA GLU A 192 -8.37 -27.42 -3.37
C GLU A 192 -7.13 -27.05 -4.19
N VAL A 193 -6.15 -27.96 -4.20
CA VAL A 193 -4.96 -27.83 -5.03
C VAL A 193 -5.33 -28.13 -6.49
N ASN A 194 -4.94 -27.24 -7.39
CA ASN A 194 -5.29 -27.25 -8.82
C ASN A 194 -4.51 -28.26 -9.68
N ARG A 195 -3.68 -29.11 -9.04
CA ARG A 195 -2.84 -30.09 -9.71
C ARG A 195 -2.73 -31.39 -8.90
N ASN A 196 -2.61 -32.52 -9.60
CA ASN A 196 -2.61 -33.86 -9.01
C ASN A 196 -1.22 -34.52 -8.92
N ASP A 197 -0.21 -33.84 -9.45
CA ASP A 197 1.19 -34.28 -9.47
C ASP A 197 1.94 -33.90 -8.20
N TYR A 198 3.25 -34.15 -8.18
CA TYR A 198 4.11 -33.73 -7.08
C TYR A 198 4.41 -32.24 -7.21
N ILE A 199 4.22 -31.51 -6.12
CA ILE A 199 4.53 -30.08 -6.00
C ILE A 199 6.02 -29.95 -5.68
N ASP A 200 6.77 -29.41 -6.63
CA ASP A 200 8.19 -29.06 -6.48
C ASP A 200 8.41 -27.58 -6.21
N SER A 201 7.36 -26.76 -6.32
CA SER A 201 7.47 -25.32 -6.14
C SER A 201 6.13 -24.66 -5.83
N VAL A 202 6.18 -23.53 -5.15
CA VAL A 202 5.03 -22.67 -4.83
C VAL A 202 5.41 -21.23 -5.07
N ARG A 203 4.58 -20.49 -5.80
CA ARG A 203 4.67 -19.04 -5.95
C ARG A 203 3.60 -18.38 -5.10
N MET A 204 4.03 -17.40 -4.31
CA MET A 204 3.16 -16.50 -3.57
C MET A 204 3.35 -15.09 -4.14
N TYR A 205 2.25 -14.36 -4.31
CA TYR A 205 2.33 -12.95 -4.64
C TYR A 205 1.20 -12.14 -4.01
N ILE A 206 1.38 -10.82 -3.92
CA ILE A 206 0.47 -9.91 -3.24
C ILE A 206 0.02 -8.81 -4.20
N THR A 207 -1.28 -8.61 -4.32
CA THR A 207 -1.86 -7.51 -5.11
C THR A 207 -2.82 -6.66 -4.29
N ASP A 208 -3.16 -5.49 -4.84
CA ASP A 208 -4.35 -4.75 -4.46
C ASP A 208 -5.61 -5.35 -5.10
N GLN A 209 -6.77 -4.72 -4.85
CA GLN A 209 -8.06 -5.14 -5.41
C GLN A 209 -8.18 -5.00 -6.94
N ASP A 210 -7.25 -4.30 -7.58
CA ASP A 210 -7.21 -4.06 -9.03
C ASP A 210 -6.14 -4.94 -9.71
N ASP A 211 -5.67 -5.99 -9.02
CA ASP A 211 -4.62 -6.94 -9.44
C ASP A 211 -3.24 -6.30 -9.67
N ASN A 212 -2.97 -5.11 -9.12
CA ASN A 212 -1.63 -4.52 -9.19
C ASN A 212 -0.75 -5.10 -8.08
N ILE A 213 0.48 -5.52 -8.41
CA ILE A 213 1.46 -5.97 -7.42
C ILE A 213 1.79 -4.85 -6.43
N ILE A 214 1.69 -5.15 -5.14
CA ILE A 214 2.04 -4.21 -4.07
C ILE A 214 3.53 -4.30 -3.77
N ASP A 215 4.26 -3.24 -4.07
CA ASP A 215 5.69 -3.11 -3.75
C ASP A 215 5.89 -2.99 -2.23
N LEU A 216 6.50 -4.00 -1.61
CA LEU A 216 6.79 -4.06 -0.18
C LEU A 216 8.12 -3.43 0.21
N ASN A 217 8.77 -2.68 -0.69
CA ASN A 217 10.04 -2.00 -0.43
C ASN A 217 11.10 -2.94 0.18
N HIS A 218 11.21 -4.14 -0.40
CA HIS A 218 12.09 -5.23 0.04
C HIS A 218 11.85 -5.74 1.47
N GLN A 219 10.75 -5.36 2.13
CA GLN A 219 10.42 -5.88 3.46
C GLN A 219 10.03 -7.35 3.39
N ARG A 220 10.46 -8.10 4.40
CA ARG A 220 10.29 -9.55 4.45
C ARG A 220 8.84 -9.95 4.68
N VAL A 221 8.39 -11.00 3.98
CA VAL A 221 7.10 -11.66 4.16
C VAL A 221 7.30 -13.11 4.55
N ILE A 222 6.46 -13.61 5.46
CA ILE A 222 6.43 -15.00 5.87
C ILE A 222 5.00 -15.52 5.78
N TYR A 223 4.83 -16.68 5.15
CA TYR A 223 3.59 -17.44 5.13
C TYR A 223 3.78 -18.79 5.84
N LYS A 224 2.78 -19.22 6.60
CA LYS A 224 2.65 -20.62 7.03
C LYS A 224 1.37 -21.20 6.46
N LEU A 225 1.54 -22.17 5.60
CA LEU A 225 0.47 -22.89 4.92
C LEU A 225 0.25 -24.23 5.60
N VAL A 226 -1.00 -24.65 5.74
CA VAL A 226 -1.38 -25.98 6.22
C VAL A 226 -1.77 -26.83 5.03
N LEU A 227 -1.25 -28.05 4.99
CA LEU A 227 -1.45 -29.02 3.91
C LEU A 227 -2.23 -30.24 4.43
N ASP A 228 -3.19 -30.70 3.63
CA ASP A 228 -3.96 -31.96 3.78
C ASP A 228 -3.80 -32.89 2.56
#